data_AF-I6SB96-F1
#
_entry.id   AF-I6SB96-F1
#
_cell.length_a   1.000
_cell.length_b   1.000
_cell.length_c   1.000
_cell.angle_alpha   90.00
_cell.angle_beta   90.00
_cell.angle_gamma   90.00
#
_symmetry.space_group_name_H-M   'P 1'
#
loop_
_entity.id
_entity.type
_entity.pdbx_description
1 polymer ?
#
loop_
_entity_poly.entity_id
_entity_poly.type
_entity_poly.pdbx_seq_one_letter_code
_entity_poly.pdbx_strand_id
1 'polypeptide(L)'
;KTGSYSVEAPKLRATSASTVLRVHKHLESLAKQAGLKDNQLLLKVNRGVTKITGVDQLEAMDIKHLPSSDNDEYLTVTQIGERLNPPQRARFLNKLLLKRGLQVSKVSGGYIPTPKGEEYGGKMCDVPMQHVEGSTQQLKWNSNLLVSYLQNEFNNNQHL
;
A
#
# COMPACT_ATOMS: atom_id res chain seq x y z
N LYS A 1 48.57 37.34 -5.57
CA LYS A 1 47.68 37.08 -4.41
C LYS A 1 46.24 37.07 -4.93
N THR A 2 45.68 35.89 -5.21
CA THR A 2 44.27 35.72 -5.60
C THR A 2 43.55 35.08 -4.43
N GLY A 3 42.74 35.88 -3.73
CA GLY A 3 41.93 35.42 -2.61
C GLY A 3 40.80 34.52 -3.11
N SER A 4 40.76 33.30 -2.57
CA SER A 4 39.60 32.41 -2.72
C SER A 4 38.43 33.02 -1.94
N TYR A 5 37.37 33.43 -2.65
CA TYR A 5 36.09 33.70 -2.02
C TYR A 5 35.35 32.37 -1.88
N SER A 6 35.29 31.83 -0.66
CA SER A 6 34.34 30.77 -0.31
C SER A 6 32.97 31.41 -0.10
N VAL A 7 32.04 31.14 -1.00
CA VAL A 7 30.63 31.51 -0.83
C VAL A 7 30.03 30.51 0.16
N GLU A 8 29.74 30.94 1.39
CA GLU A 8 29.01 30.10 2.34
C GLU A 8 27.65 29.73 1.74
N ALA A 9 27.34 28.43 1.74
CA ALA A 9 26.03 27.96 1.30
C ALA A 9 24.92 28.62 2.15
N PRO A 10 23.80 29.04 1.56
CA PRO A 10 22.74 29.71 2.29
C PRO A 10 22.23 28.79 3.41
N LYS A 11 22.34 29.27 4.67
CA LYS A 11 21.74 28.61 5.82
C LYS A 11 20.25 28.43 5.54
N LEU A 12 19.80 27.18 5.38
CA LEU A 12 18.38 26.84 5.24
C LEU A 12 17.63 27.54 6.37
N ARG A 13 16.83 28.57 6.03
CA ARG A 13 16.03 29.28 7.02
C ARG A 13 15.15 28.25 7.71
N ALA A 14 15.15 28.24 9.05
CA ALA A 14 14.27 27.38 9.83
C ALA A 14 12.84 27.52 9.28
N THR A 15 12.29 26.40 8.81
CA THR A 15 10.98 26.42 8.14
C THR A 15 9.91 26.88 9.13
N SER A 16 9.18 27.94 8.77
CA SER A 16 8.09 28.45 9.61
C SER A 16 7.04 27.37 9.89
N ALA A 17 6.54 27.30 11.12
CA ALA A 17 5.42 26.43 11.49
C ALA A 17 4.19 26.62 10.59
N SER A 18 3.96 27.84 10.11
CA SER A 18 2.86 28.14 9.17
C SER A 18 3.05 27.48 7.80
N THR A 19 4.29 27.31 7.35
CA THR A 19 4.64 26.59 6.12
C THR A 19 4.45 25.09 6.31
N VAL A 20 4.92 24.53 7.43
CA VAL A 20 4.74 23.10 7.76
C VAL A 20 3.25 22.74 7.78
N LEU A 21 2.43 23.54 8.45
CA LEU A 21 0.98 23.32 8.52
C LEU A 21 0.29 23.37 7.15
N ARG A 22 0.70 24.31 6.29
CA ARG A 22 0.12 24.45 4.95
C ARG A 22 0.43 23.25 4.07
N VAL A 23 1.69 22.81 4.09
CA VAL A 23 2.14 21.62 3.35
C VAL A 23 1.44 20.37 3.89
N HIS A 24 1.33 20.24 5.21
CA HIS A 24 0.62 19.13 5.86
C HIS A 24 -0.82 19.03 5.36
N LYS A 25 -1.61 20.12 5.49
CA LYS A 25 -3.02 20.12 5.08
C LYS A 25 -3.20 19.78 3.60
N HIS A 26 -2.31 20.28 2.75
CA HIS A 26 -2.35 19.98 1.32
C HIS A 26 -2.10 18.50 1.04
N LEU A 27 -1.04 17.93 1.62
CA LEU A 27 -0.69 16.52 1.44
C LEU A 27 -1.70 15.58 2.08
N GLU A 28 -2.27 15.94 3.23
CA GLU A 28 -3.33 15.17 3.88
C GLU A 28 -4.58 15.07 2.99
N SER A 29 -4.99 16.18 2.35
CA SER A 29 -6.11 16.19 1.41
C SER A 29 -5.86 15.23 0.23
N LEU A 30 -4.68 15.32 -0.39
CA LEU A 30 -4.30 14.43 -1.50
C LEU A 30 -4.23 12.97 -1.08
N ALA A 31 -3.66 12.70 0.10
CA ALA A 31 -3.53 11.35 0.62
C ALA A 31 -4.91 10.72 0.94
N LYS A 32 -5.86 11.49 1.47
CA LYS A 32 -7.25 11.05 1.65
C LYS A 32 -7.94 10.77 0.31
N GLN A 33 -7.73 11.63 -0.69
CA GLN A 33 -8.24 11.39 -2.06
C GLN A 33 -7.64 10.14 -2.69
N ALA A 34 -6.38 9.82 -2.38
CA ALA A 34 -5.71 8.59 -2.79
C ALA A 34 -6.17 7.35 -1.99
N GLY A 35 -7.11 7.49 -1.06
CA GLY A 35 -7.66 6.39 -0.27
C GLY A 35 -6.78 5.92 0.90
N LEU A 36 -5.76 6.69 1.28
CA LEU A 36 -4.96 6.40 2.48
C LEU A 36 -5.76 6.68 3.75
N LYS A 37 -5.65 5.78 4.73
CA LYS A 37 -6.35 5.87 6.03
C LYS A 37 -5.39 5.70 7.19
N ASP A 38 -5.81 6.15 8.36
CA ASP A 38 -5.19 5.91 9.67
C ASP A 38 -3.67 6.12 9.68
N ASN A 39 -2.91 5.12 10.13
CA ASN A 39 -1.46 5.20 10.24
C ASN A 39 -0.75 5.37 8.88
N GLN A 40 -1.32 4.81 7.80
CA GLN A 40 -0.74 4.98 6.47
C GLN A 40 -0.83 6.43 6.00
N LEU A 41 -1.98 7.07 6.25
CA LEU A 41 -2.18 8.50 6.00
C LEU A 41 -1.14 9.30 6.80
N LEU A 42 -1.05 9.09 8.11
CA LEU A 42 -0.16 9.83 8.99
C LEU A 42 1.32 9.67 8.60
N LEU A 43 1.78 8.45 8.35
CA LEU A 43 3.17 8.18 7.95
C LEU A 43 3.52 8.76 6.58
N LYS A 44 2.62 8.66 5.60
CA LYS A 44 2.86 9.16 4.24
C LYS A 44 2.84 10.68 4.20
N VAL A 45 1.89 11.31 4.90
CA VAL A 45 1.82 12.77 5.03
C VAL A 45 3.06 13.28 5.76
N ASN A 46 3.44 12.69 6.90
CA ASN A 46 4.64 13.12 7.63
C ASN A 46 5.89 13.06 6.74
N ARG A 47 6.14 11.92 6.07
CA ARG A 47 7.27 11.78 5.14
C ARG A 47 7.26 12.81 4.02
N GLY A 48 6.08 13.13 3.47
CA GLY A 48 5.93 14.15 2.43
C GLY A 48 6.24 15.56 2.95
N VAL A 49 5.73 15.90 4.14
CA VAL A 49 6.02 17.18 4.80
C VAL A 49 7.52 17.30 5.09
N THR A 50 8.16 16.25 5.62
CA THR A 50 9.61 16.23 5.90
C THR A 50 10.42 16.44 4.63
N LYS A 51 10.06 15.81 3.51
CA LYS A 51 10.74 16.01 2.22
C LYS A 51 10.68 17.45 1.72
N ILE A 52 9.58 18.15 1.97
CA ILE A 52 9.37 19.53 1.46
C ILE A 52 9.92 20.58 2.43
N THR A 53 9.77 20.34 3.74
CA THR A 53 10.00 21.34 4.78
C THR A 53 11.24 21.06 5.63
N GLY A 54 11.81 19.86 5.54
CA GLY A 54 12.89 19.40 6.42
C GLY A 54 12.44 19.05 7.84
N VAL A 55 11.16 19.19 8.18
CA VAL A 55 10.64 18.96 9.53
C VAL A 55 9.93 17.61 9.60
N ASP A 56 10.43 16.70 10.43
CA ASP A 56 9.72 15.49 10.83
C ASP A 56 8.87 15.78 12.07
N GLN A 57 7.55 15.81 11.87
CA GLN A 57 6.61 16.16 12.93
C GLN A 57 6.47 15.02 13.95
N LEU A 58 6.58 13.76 13.50
CA LEU A 58 6.49 12.60 14.40
C LEU A 58 7.74 12.50 15.26
N GLU A 59 8.92 12.69 14.67
CA GLU A 59 10.19 12.75 15.39
C GLU A 59 10.22 13.91 16.40
N ALA A 60 9.74 15.10 16.01
CA ALA A 60 9.64 16.25 16.91
C ALA A 60 8.72 16.02 18.12
N MET A 61 7.80 15.05 18.04
CA MET A 61 6.91 14.63 19.12
C MET A 61 7.37 13.33 19.83
N ASP A 62 8.55 12.81 19.49
CA ASP A 62 9.09 11.51 19.94
C ASP A 62 8.17 10.31 19.65
N ILE A 63 7.33 10.42 18.60
CA ILE A 63 6.46 9.34 18.14
C ILE A 63 7.25 8.46 17.16
N LYS A 64 7.94 7.46 17.72
CA LYS A 64 8.76 6.49 16.95
C LYS A 64 7.96 5.32 16.38
N HIS A 65 6.85 4.97 17.03
CA HIS A 65 6.01 3.84 16.65
C HIS A 65 4.53 4.24 16.70
N LEU A 66 3.81 3.96 15.62
CA LEU A 66 2.35 4.06 15.59
C LEU A 66 1.77 2.66 15.81
N PRO A 67 0.81 2.48 16.74
CA PRO A 67 0.15 1.20 16.94
C PRO A 67 -0.62 0.84 15.67
N SER A 68 -0.22 -0.23 14.99
CA SER A 68 -0.81 -0.66 13.72
C SER A 68 -2.24 -1.15 13.94
N SER A 69 -3.24 -0.28 13.76
CA SER A 69 -4.62 -0.73 13.53
C SER A 69 -4.68 -1.29 12.11
N ASP A 70 -4.62 -2.61 11.99
CA ASP A 70 -5.09 -3.36 10.82
C ASP A 70 -4.51 -2.89 9.47
N ASN A 71 -3.18 -2.98 9.32
CA ASN A 71 -2.59 -3.00 7.99
C ASN A 71 -3.02 -4.29 7.29
N ASP A 72 -4.22 -4.29 6.72
CA ASP A 72 -4.67 -5.27 5.76
C ASP A 72 -3.74 -5.19 4.56
N GLU A 73 -2.69 -6.02 4.58
CA GLU A 73 -1.72 -6.08 3.53
C GLU A 73 -2.40 -6.64 2.27
N TYR A 74 -2.55 -5.78 1.26
CA TYR A 74 -3.11 -6.18 -0.02
C TYR A 74 -2.04 -6.80 -0.91
N LEU A 75 -2.19 -8.10 -1.15
CA LEU A 75 -1.22 -8.94 -1.84
C LEU A 75 -1.75 -9.46 -3.17
N THR A 76 -0.82 -9.74 -4.07
CA THR A 76 -1.14 -10.50 -5.28
C THR A 76 -1.41 -11.97 -4.94
N VAL A 77 -2.15 -12.67 -5.81
CA VAL A 77 -2.45 -14.10 -5.63
C VAL A 77 -1.18 -14.96 -5.48
N THR A 78 -0.07 -14.55 -6.12
CA THR A 78 1.23 -15.21 -5.96
C THR A 78 1.74 -15.11 -4.52
N GLN A 79 1.74 -13.91 -3.96
CA GLN A 79 2.18 -13.65 -2.59
C GLN A 79 1.25 -14.30 -1.56
N ILE A 80 -0.06 -14.36 -1.83
CA ILE A 80 -1.00 -15.15 -1.02
C ILE A 80 -0.61 -16.63 -1.04
N GLY A 81 -0.24 -17.15 -2.21
CA GLY A 81 0.22 -18.53 -2.38
C GLY A 81 1.44 -18.90 -1.54
N GLU A 82 2.37 -17.96 -1.38
CA GLU A 82 3.56 -18.13 -0.54
C GLU A 82 3.24 -18.18 0.96
N ARG A 83 2.11 -17.60 1.39
CA ARG A 83 1.69 -17.56 2.80
C ARG A 83 0.88 -18.78 3.24
N LEU A 84 0.45 -19.62 2.30
CA LEU A 84 -0.31 -20.82 2.61
C LEU A 84 0.60 -21.96 3.07
N ASN A 85 0.04 -22.89 3.85
CA ASN A 85 0.74 -24.10 4.28
C ASN A 85 -0.04 -25.37 3.87
N PRO A 86 0.44 -26.16 2.89
CA PRO A 86 1.66 -25.96 2.11
C PRO A 86 1.54 -24.83 1.07
N PRO A 87 2.66 -24.19 0.65
CA PRO A 87 2.63 -23.11 -0.33
C PRO A 87 1.98 -23.54 -1.66
N GLN A 88 1.16 -22.65 -2.22
CA GLN A 88 0.38 -22.92 -3.43
C GLN A 88 0.82 -22.06 -4.60
N ARG A 89 0.82 -22.64 -5.81
CA ARG A 89 1.13 -21.89 -7.03
C ARG A 89 -0.01 -20.96 -7.40
N ALA A 90 0.32 -19.73 -7.82
CA ALA A 90 -0.66 -18.72 -8.25
C ALA A 90 -1.65 -19.23 -9.32
N ARG A 91 -1.19 -20.08 -10.25
CA ARG A 91 -2.04 -20.68 -11.30
C ARG A 91 -3.16 -21.55 -10.69
N PHE A 92 -2.84 -22.32 -9.66
CA PHE A 92 -3.81 -23.18 -8.98
C PHE A 92 -4.81 -22.34 -8.19
N LEU A 93 -4.33 -21.36 -7.41
CA LEU A 93 -5.18 -20.46 -6.65
C LEU A 93 -6.14 -19.68 -7.56
N ASN A 94 -5.67 -19.12 -8.67
CA ASN A 94 -6.56 -18.43 -9.61
C ASN A 94 -7.68 -19.33 -10.14
N LYS A 95 -7.39 -20.61 -10.44
CA LYS A 95 -8.44 -21.58 -10.83
C LYS A 95 -9.42 -21.85 -9.70
N LEU A 96 -8.93 -21.97 -8.47
CA LEU A 96 -9.77 -22.17 -7.29
C LEU A 96 -10.68 -20.96 -7.04
N LEU A 97 -10.14 -19.74 -7.06
CA LEU A 97 -10.89 -18.50 -6.87
C LEU A 97 -11.96 -18.31 -7.96
N LEU A 98 -11.66 -18.66 -9.22
CA LEU A 98 -12.65 -18.70 -10.31
C LEU A 98 -13.76 -19.71 -10.01
N LYS A 99 -13.41 -20.95 -9.64
CA LYS A 99 -14.38 -22.02 -9.34
C LYS A 99 -15.29 -21.65 -8.16
N ARG A 100 -14.76 -20.93 -7.17
CA ARG A 100 -15.51 -20.45 -5.99
C ARG A 100 -16.32 -19.18 -6.24
N GLY A 101 -16.22 -18.62 -7.45
CA GLY A 101 -16.93 -17.41 -7.84
C GLY A 101 -16.44 -16.15 -7.12
N LEU A 102 -15.18 -16.12 -6.67
CA LEU A 102 -14.56 -14.98 -5.98
C LEU A 102 -13.93 -13.99 -6.97
N GLN A 103 -13.59 -14.45 -8.16
CA GLN A 103 -13.06 -13.59 -9.22
C GLN A 103 -13.60 -14.02 -10.58
N VAL A 104 -13.51 -13.12 -11.57
CA VAL A 104 -13.78 -13.42 -12.98
C VAL A 104 -12.64 -12.92 -13.87
N SER A 105 -12.44 -13.58 -15.00
CA SER A 105 -11.43 -13.20 -15.98
C SER A 105 -11.85 -11.96 -16.76
N LYS A 106 -10.92 -11.01 -16.92
CA LYS A 106 -11.10 -9.85 -17.82
C LYS A 106 -10.86 -10.26 -19.28
N VAL A 107 -11.61 -9.65 -20.20
CA VAL A 107 -11.42 -9.83 -21.65
C VAL A 107 -10.03 -9.36 -22.10
N SER A 108 -9.52 -8.30 -21.49
CA SER A 108 -8.19 -7.74 -21.76
C SER A 108 -7.03 -8.49 -21.06
N GLY A 109 -7.34 -9.60 -20.38
CA GLY A 109 -6.38 -10.33 -19.55
C GLY A 109 -6.38 -9.85 -18.09
N GLY A 110 -6.08 -10.78 -17.18
CA GLY A 110 -6.13 -10.56 -15.73
C GLY A 110 -7.49 -10.89 -15.11
N TYR A 111 -7.69 -10.48 -13.86
CA TYR A 111 -8.85 -10.82 -13.05
C TYR A 111 -9.46 -9.58 -12.38
N ILE A 112 -10.75 -9.64 -12.08
CA ILE A 112 -11.47 -8.71 -11.20
C ILE A 112 -12.19 -9.49 -10.10
N PRO A 113 -12.39 -8.89 -8.93
CA PRO A 113 -13.16 -9.54 -7.88
C PRO A 113 -14.65 -9.53 -8.28
N THR A 114 -15.37 -10.55 -7.84
CA THR A 114 -16.85 -10.51 -7.83
C THR A 114 -17.32 -9.81 -6.55
N PRO A 115 -18.61 -9.47 -6.39
CA PRO A 115 -19.13 -8.96 -5.12
C PRO A 115 -18.77 -9.86 -3.93
N LYS A 116 -18.84 -11.18 -4.12
CA LYS A 116 -18.39 -12.17 -3.13
C LYS A 116 -16.88 -12.10 -2.89
N GLY A 117 -16.08 -11.87 -3.93
CA GLY A 117 -14.63 -11.65 -3.79
C GLY A 117 -14.28 -10.43 -2.97
N GLU A 118 -15.04 -9.35 -3.09
CA GLU A 118 -14.84 -8.12 -2.31
C GLU A 118 -15.07 -8.36 -0.81
N GLU A 119 -16.02 -9.23 -0.43
CA GLU A 119 -16.25 -9.64 0.97
C GLU A 119 -15.02 -10.32 1.59
N TYR A 120 -14.21 -11.03 0.79
CA TYR A 120 -12.94 -11.61 1.21
C TYR A 120 -11.74 -10.67 0.98
N GLY A 121 -12.02 -9.38 0.77
CA GLY A 121 -11.01 -8.34 0.64
C GLY A 121 -10.36 -8.26 -0.74
N GLY A 122 -11.00 -8.78 -1.79
CA GLY A 122 -10.59 -8.55 -3.18
C GLY A 122 -10.80 -7.09 -3.57
N LYS A 123 -9.76 -6.43 -4.07
CA LYS A 123 -9.82 -5.03 -4.50
C LYS A 123 -8.93 -4.78 -5.71
N MET A 124 -9.39 -3.90 -6.60
CA MET A 124 -8.55 -3.37 -7.67
C MET A 124 -7.65 -2.26 -7.11
N CYS A 125 -6.34 -2.43 -7.27
CA CYS A 125 -5.34 -1.45 -6.87
C CYS A 125 -4.62 -0.90 -8.10
N ASP A 126 -4.46 0.41 -8.16
CA ASP A 126 -3.63 1.05 -9.19
C ASP A 126 -2.14 0.83 -8.86
N VAL A 127 -1.42 0.24 -9.80
CA VAL A 127 0.01 -0.06 -9.70
C VAL A 127 0.73 0.72 -10.80
N PRO A 128 1.79 1.49 -10.48
CA PRO A 128 2.55 2.20 -11.49
C PRO A 128 3.20 1.22 -12.47
N MET A 129 3.14 1.53 -13.77
CA MET A 129 3.83 0.75 -14.78
C MET A 129 5.35 0.96 -14.65
N GLN A 130 6.12 -0.13 -14.61
CA GLN A 130 7.57 -0.04 -14.37
C GLN A 130 8.37 0.47 -15.58
N HIS A 131 7.82 0.38 -16.80
CA HIS A 131 8.54 0.67 -18.04
C HIS A 131 7.86 1.70 -18.96
N VAL A 132 6.69 2.21 -18.57
CA VAL A 132 5.90 3.19 -19.34
C VAL A 132 5.27 4.16 -18.35
N GLU A 133 5.09 5.41 -18.77
CA GLU A 133 4.35 6.40 -17.98
C GLU A 133 2.87 6.02 -17.91
N GLY A 134 2.37 5.68 -16.71
CA GLY A 134 0.99 5.25 -16.51
C GLY A 134 0.79 4.39 -15.26
N SER A 135 -0.46 4.05 -14.98
CA SER A 135 -0.85 3.10 -13.94
C SER A 135 -1.72 1.99 -14.55
N THR A 136 -1.58 0.77 -14.03
CA THR A 136 -2.41 -0.37 -14.39
C THR A 136 -3.16 -0.88 -13.18
N GLN A 137 -4.38 -1.37 -13.39
CA GLN A 137 -5.18 -1.91 -12.30
C GLN A 137 -4.87 -3.39 -12.09
N GLN A 138 -4.38 -3.73 -10.91
CA GLN A 138 -4.11 -5.11 -10.52
C GLN A 138 -5.03 -5.53 -9.39
N LEU A 139 -5.62 -6.73 -9.50
CA LEU A 139 -6.38 -7.34 -8.42
C LEU A 139 -5.42 -7.76 -7.29
N LYS A 140 -5.71 -7.27 -6.09
CA LYS A 140 -5.03 -7.65 -4.85
C LYS A 140 -6.06 -8.07 -3.79
N TRP A 141 -5.59 -8.84 -2.83
CA TRP A 141 -6.42 -9.45 -1.79
C TRP A 141 -5.89 -9.09 -0.42
N ASN A 142 -6.79 -8.81 0.51
CA ASN A 142 -6.46 -8.74 1.93
C ASN A 142 -5.84 -10.08 2.38
N SER A 143 -4.58 -10.04 2.80
CA SER A 143 -3.85 -11.23 3.24
C SER A 143 -4.51 -11.95 4.40
N ASN A 144 -5.06 -11.22 5.38
CA ASN A 144 -5.61 -11.80 6.60
C ASN A 144 -6.89 -12.58 6.30
N LEU A 145 -7.77 -11.99 5.48
CA LEU A 145 -9.05 -12.62 5.10
C LEU A 145 -8.86 -13.79 4.14
N LEU A 146 -8.10 -13.58 3.06
CA LEU A 146 -8.02 -14.60 2.01
C LEU A 146 -7.15 -15.80 2.41
N VAL A 147 -6.02 -15.59 3.10
CA VAL A 147 -5.17 -16.71 3.55
C VAL A 147 -5.95 -17.59 4.52
N SER A 148 -6.65 -16.99 5.49
CA SER A 148 -7.48 -17.74 6.45
C SER A 148 -8.58 -18.55 5.76
N TYR A 149 -9.29 -17.94 4.82
CA TYR A 149 -10.32 -18.63 4.03
C TYR A 149 -9.75 -19.84 3.26
N LEU A 150 -8.65 -19.64 2.52
CA LEU A 150 -8.04 -20.69 1.72
C LEU A 150 -7.43 -21.80 2.57
N GLN A 151 -6.80 -21.47 3.70
CA GLN A 151 -6.24 -22.46 4.61
C GLN A 151 -7.32 -23.35 5.21
N ASN A 152 -8.45 -22.77 5.62
CA ASN A 152 -9.60 -23.52 6.11
C ASN A 152 -10.18 -24.45 5.02
N GLU A 153 -10.28 -23.96 3.79
CA GLU A 153 -10.70 -24.77 2.64
C GLU A 153 -9.76 -25.96 2.41
N PHE A 154 -8.45 -25.79 2.50
CA PHE A 154 -7.52 -26.91 2.33
C PHE A 154 -7.61 -27.92 3.46
N ASN A 155 -7.70 -27.44 4.71
CA ASN A 155 -7.83 -28.32 5.88
C ASN A 155 -9.12 -29.15 5.81
N ASN A 156 -10.24 -28.53 5.41
CA ASN A 156 -11.54 -29.22 5.30
C ASN A 156 -11.59 -30.23 4.14
N ASN A 157 -10.84 -30.01 3.07
CA ASN A 157 -10.78 -30.93 1.92
C ASN A 157 -9.74 -32.06 2.09
N GLN A 158 -8.99 -32.12 3.20
CA GLN A 158 -8.07 -33.22 3.51
C GLN A 158 -8.75 -34.42 4.20
N HIS A 159 -10.06 -34.34 4.46
CA HIS A 159 -10.85 -35.40 5.10
C HIS A 159 -11.72 -36.23 4.14
N LEU A 160 -11.39 -36.26 2.84
CA LEU A 160 -12.03 -37.14 1.85
C LEU A 160 -11.02 -38.16 1.29
#